data_AF-A0ABD4V4E6-F1
#
_entry.id   AF-A0ABD4V4E6-F1
#
_cell.length_a   1.000
_cell.length_b   1.000
_cell.length_c   1.000
_cell.angle_alpha   90.00
_cell.angle_beta   90.00
_cell.angle_gamma   90.00
#
_symmetry.space_group_name_H-M   'P 1'
#
loop_
_entity.id
_entity.type
_entity.pdbx_description
1 polymer ?
#
loop_
_entity_poly.entity_id
_entity_poly.type
_entity_poly.pdbx_seq_one_letter_code
_entity_poly.pdbx_strand_id
1 'polypeptide(L)'
;MGLEIDVVVGYPTDDEVEKVLGLAEAVGEPVTVTFLWEGREEAERVVLVPAATLALWEHWAPTAHPARGAAGENGASAQEPELAHPAEFGAFTLFRRRAGGRTAVARSGVVVAELLDPDEARRLQEGARDVRQGFMDPKQKAAFEEFLARQASLDEQ
;
A
#
# COMPACT_ATOMS: atom_id res chain seq x y z
N MET A 1 -7.01 -0.72 -12.95
CA MET A 1 -5.92 -1.66 -13.25
C MET A 1 -4.65 -1.00 -12.76
N GLY A 2 -4.14 -1.44 -11.61
CA GLY A 2 -2.84 -1.00 -11.12
C GLY A 2 -1.75 -1.80 -11.81
N LEU A 3 -0.57 -1.20 -11.96
CA LEU A 3 0.60 -1.90 -12.46
C LEU A 3 1.19 -2.75 -11.31
N GLU A 4 0.93 -4.05 -11.30
CA GLU A 4 1.56 -4.95 -10.32
C GLU A 4 2.96 -5.31 -10.83
N ILE A 5 3.97 -4.57 -10.34
CA ILE A 5 5.37 -4.95 -10.52
C ILE A 5 5.75 -5.74 -9.27
N ASP A 6 6.01 -7.04 -9.42
CA ASP A 6 6.58 -7.86 -8.36
C ASP A 6 8.11 -7.69 -8.33
N VAL A 7 8.64 -7.13 -7.25
CA VAL A 7 10.09 -6.98 -7.05
C VAL A 7 10.53 -7.72 -5.80
N VAL A 8 11.61 -8.51 -5.90
CA VAL A 8 12.28 -9.11 -4.74
C VAL A 8 13.50 -8.27 -4.40
N VAL A 9 13.62 -7.87 -3.14
CA VAL A 9 14.70 -7.00 -2.65
C VAL A 9 15.40 -7.65 -1.47
N GLY A 10 16.72 -7.75 -1.53
CA GLY A 10 17.53 -8.14 -0.38
C GLY A 10 17.78 -6.95 0.55
N TYR A 11 17.35 -7.02 1.81
CA TYR A 11 17.74 -6.07 2.84
C TYR A 11 18.87 -6.68 3.70
N PRO A 12 19.91 -5.92 4.10
CA PRO A 12 20.09 -4.46 3.97
C PRO A 12 20.91 -4.03 2.75
N THR A 13 20.64 -4.53 1.54
CA THR A 13 21.31 -4.00 0.35
C THR A 13 20.73 -2.63 0.00
N ASP A 14 21.31 -1.57 0.59
CA ASP A 14 20.78 -0.20 0.50
C ASP A 14 20.50 0.25 -0.94
N ASP A 15 21.38 -0.08 -1.87
CA ASP A 15 21.25 0.24 -3.29
C ASP A 15 20.04 -0.42 -3.97
N GLU A 16 19.64 -1.62 -3.55
CA GLU A 16 18.47 -2.32 -4.11
C GLU A 16 17.18 -1.73 -3.54
N VAL A 17 17.18 -1.46 -2.23
CA VAL A 17 16.04 -0.82 -1.55
C VAL A 17 15.81 0.58 -2.13
N GLU A 18 16.85 1.40 -2.24
CA GLU A 18 16.75 2.75 -2.83
C GLU A 18 16.16 2.72 -4.25
N LYS A 19 16.59 1.78 -5.11
CA LYS A 19 16.09 1.67 -6.48
C LYS A 19 14.60 1.35 -6.53
N VAL A 20 14.10 0.48 -5.66
CA VAL A 20 12.68 0.12 -5.61
C VAL A 20 11.83 1.26 -5.07
N LEU A 21 12.32 1.96 -4.04
CA LEU A 21 11.66 3.16 -3.52
C LEU A 21 11.59 4.25 -4.58
N GLY A 22 12.69 4.48 -5.32
CA GLY A 22 12.75 5.42 -6.43
C GLY A 22 11.86 5.03 -7.62
N LEU A 23 11.74 3.74 -7.92
CA LEU A 23 10.83 3.23 -8.95
C LEU A 23 9.37 3.53 -8.59
N ALA A 24 8.95 3.23 -7.37
CA ALA A 24 7.58 3.49 -6.94
C ALA A 24 7.25 4.98 -6.90
N GLU A 25 8.20 5.82 -6.45
CA GLU A 25 8.07 7.28 -6.53
C GLU A 25 7.89 7.74 -7.98
N ALA A 26 8.68 7.21 -8.92
CA ALA A 26 8.64 7.60 -10.33
C ALA A 26 7.38 7.12 -11.07
N VAL A 27 6.89 5.92 -10.76
CA VAL A 27 5.70 5.35 -11.39
C VAL A 27 4.43 6.03 -10.86
N GLY A 28 4.40 6.39 -9.57
CA GLY A 28 3.24 7.04 -8.96
C GLY A 28 2.02 6.11 -8.80
N GLU A 29 2.19 4.81 -9.00
CA GLU A 29 1.18 3.77 -8.80
C GLU A 29 1.62 2.81 -7.68
N PRO A 30 0.69 2.08 -7.02
CA PRO A 30 1.04 1.07 -6.02
C PRO A 30 1.93 -0.03 -6.62
N VAL A 31 2.98 -0.41 -5.89
CA VAL A 31 3.95 -1.46 -6.30
C VAL A 31 4.00 -2.55 -5.26
N THR A 32 3.88 -3.82 -5.67
CA THR A 32 4.01 -4.97 -4.78
C THR A 32 5.49 -5.35 -4.62
N VAL A 33 6.00 -5.33 -3.40
CA VAL A 33 7.41 -5.63 -3.12
C VAL A 33 7.50 -6.80 -2.15
N THR A 34 8.42 -7.71 -2.41
CA THR A 34 8.78 -8.79 -1.50
C THR A 34 10.16 -8.51 -0.91
N PHE A 35 10.22 -8.17 0.36
CA PHE A 35 11.46 -7.93 1.09
C PHE A 35 11.99 -9.20 1.73
N LEU A 36 13.25 -9.52 1.47
CA LEU A 36 14.02 -10.52 2.20
C LEU A 36 14.82 -9.78 3.28
N TRP A 37 14.25 -9.69 4.49
CA TRP A 37 14.90 -9.02 5.61
C TRP A 37 16.00 -9.89 6.20
N GLU A 38 17.22 -9.37 6.32
CA GLU A 38 18.27 -10.00 7.11
C GLU A 38 17.77 -10.32 8.52
N GLY A 39 17.99 -11.57 8.96
CA GLY A 39 17.55 -12.05 10.28
C GLY A 39 16.09 -12.48 10.37
N ARG A 40 15.31 -12.44 9.27
CA ARG A 40 13.98 -13.08 9.19
C ARG A 40 14.03 -14.29 8.26
N GLU A 41 13.42 -15.39 8.69
CA GLU A 41 13.33 -16.62 7.89
C GLU A 41 12.34 -16.48 6.71
N GLU A 42 11.33 -15.61 6.85
CA GLU A 42 10.27 -15.45 5.87
C GLU A 42 10.36 -14.10 5.14
N ALA A 43 10.13 -14.14 3.83
CA ALA A 43 10.01 -12.97 2.99
C ALA A 43 8.73 -12.18 3.35
N GLU A 44 8.84 -10.87 3.48
CA GLU A 44 7.70 -10.00 3.76
C GLU A 44 7.17 -9.39 2.46
N ARG A 45 5.95 -9.77 2.05
CA ARG A 45 5.25 -9.17 0.92
C ARG A 45 4.48 -7.94 1.40
N VAL A 46 4.72 -6.80 0.77
CA VAL A 46 4.12 -5.51 1.09
C VAL A 46 3.72 -4.77 -0.19
N VAL A 47 2.88 -3.76 -0.07
CA VAL A 47 2.52 -2.86 -1.17
C VAL A 47 2.99 -1.46 -0.84
N LEU A 48 3.89 -0.93 -1.67
CA LEU A 48 4.35 0.45 -1.59
C LEU A 48 3.33 1.34 -2.30
N VAL A 49 2.56 2.10 -1.52
CA VAL A 49 1.49 2.97 -2.02
C VAL A 49 1.94 4.43 -1.96
N PRO A 50 1.97 5.16 -3.08
CA PRO A 50 2.27 6.60 -3.08
C PRO A 50 1.34 7.36 -2.14
N ALA A 51 1.88 8.35 -1.42
CA ALA A 51 1.15 9.05 -0.36
C ALA A 51 -0.13 9.74 -0.86
N ALA A 52 -0.09 10.32 -2.06
CA ALA A 52 -1.27 10.92 -2.69
C ALA A 52 -2.35 9.87 -3.04
N THR A 53 -1.94 8.70 -3.54
CA THR A 53 -2.83 7.58 -3.86
C THR A 53 -3.47 7.03 -2.59
N LEU A 54 -2.68 6.85 -1.52
CA LEU A 54 -3.18 6.40 -0.24
C LEU A 54 -4.18 7.39 0.36
N ALA A 55 -3.87 8.70 0.34
CA ALA A 55 -4.79 9.74 0.82
C ALA A 55 -6.12 9.74 0.06
N LEU A 56 -6.09 9.48 -1.25
CA LEU A 56 -7.30 9.33 -2.07
C LEU A 56 -8.10 8.10 -1.64
N TRP A 57 -7.45 6.96 -1.41
CA TRP A 57 -8.15 5.75 -0.96
C TRP A 57 -8.79 5.96 0.41
N GLU A 58 -8.04 6.48 1.38
CA GLU A 58 -8.53 6.72 2.74
C GLU A 58 -9.71 7.71 2.78
N HIS A 59 -9.68 8.72 1.91
CA HIS A 59 -10.80 9.67 1.77
C HIS A 59 -12.10 8.98 1.35
N TRP A 60 -12.02 8.03 0.41
CA TRP A 60 -13.20 7.35 -0.13
C TRP A 60 -13.54 6.04 0.62
N ALA A 61 -12.61 5.47 1.37
CA ALA A 61 -12.79 4.23 2.15
C ALA A 61 -12.66 4.45 3.68
N PRO A 62 -13.38 5.41 4.30
CA PRO A 62 -13.24 5.71 5.72
C PRO A 62 -13.65 4.54 6.64
N THR A 63 -14.49 3.63 6.15
CA THR A 63 -14.94 2.42 6.89
C THR A 63 -14.09 1.18 6.62
N ALA A 64 -13.15 1.22 5.68
CA ALA A 64 -12.25 0.09 5.38
C ALA A 64 -11.15 -0.06 6.44
N HIS A 65 -10.96 0.97 7.27
CA HIS A 65 -10.25 0.86 8.53
C HIS A 65 -11.15 0.21 9.59
N PRO A 66 -10.77 -0.93 10.19
CA PRO A 66 -11.47 -1.37 11.39
C PRO A 66 -11.40 -0.24 12.42
N ALA A 67 -12.53 0.05 13.07
CA ALA A 67 -12.57 1.03 14.14
C ALA A 67 -11.45 0.69 15.13
N ARG A 68 -10.64 1.69 15.49
CA ARG A 68 -9.43 1.60 16.32
C ARG A 68 -9.61 0.92 17.70
N GLY A 69 -10.80 0.40 18.01
CA GLY A 69 -11.14 -0.32 19.25
C GLY A 69 -11.78 -1.70 19.07
N ALA A 70 -11.76 -2.31 17.87
CA ALA A 70 -12.32 -3.66 17.64
C ALA A 70 -11.26 -4.76 17.47
N ALA A 71 -9.99 -4.50 17.81
CA ALA A 71 -9.06 -5.57 18.11
C ALA A 71 -9.42 -6.12 19.48
N GLY A 72 -10.33 -7.10 19.48
CA GLY A 72 -10.70 -7.86 20.65
C GLY A 72 -9.48 -8.40 21.34
N GLU A 73 -9.47 -8.24 22.66
CA GLU A 73 -8.59 -8.89 23.61
C GLU A 73 -8.53 -10.38 23.29
N ASN A 74 -7.45 -10.84 22.66
CA ASN A 74 -7.10 -12.25 22.66
C ASN A 74 -5.58 -12.43 22.57
N GLY A 75 -4.99 -12.51 23.76
CA GLY A 75 -3.86 -13.37 24.10
C GLY A 75 -2.90 -13.80 23.00
N ALA A 76 -2.10 -12.87 22.51
CA ALA A 76 -0.70 -13.15 22.23
C ALA A 76 0.08 -12.08 22.95
N SER A 77 1.12 -12.46 23.69
CA SER A 77 2.10 -11.53 24.22
C SER A 77 2.71 -10.74 23.06
N ALA A 78 2.08 -9.64 22.67
CA ALA A 78 2.65 -8.69 21.76
C ALA A 78 3.84 -8.09 22.51
N GLN A 79 5.04 -8.65 22.28
CA GLN A 79 6.27 -7.89 22.47
C GLN A 79 6.00 -6.52 21.88
N GLU A 80 6.15 -5.46 22.67
CA GLU A 80 6.08 -4.12 22.13
C GLU A 80 7.04 -4.10 20.93
N PRO A 81 6.55 -3.87 19.69
CA PRO A 81 7.43 -3.85 18.55
C PRO A 81 8.49 -2.79 18.82
N GLU A 82 9.74 -3.23 18.82
CA GLU A 82 10.90 -2.41 19.15
C GLU A 82 10.82 -1.11 18.36
N LEU A 83 11.09 0.01 19.04
CA LEU A 83 11.18 1.32 18.39
C LEU A 83 12.39 1.27 17.45
N ALA A 84 12.18 0.76 16.25
CA ALA A 84 13.21 0.72 15.23
C ALA A 84 13.59 2.17 14.92
N HIS A 85 14.87 2.48 15.08
CA HIS A 85 15.43 3.74 14.59
C HIS A 85 15.04 3.92 13.11
N PRO A 86 14.79 5.15 12.64
CA PRO A 86 14.58 5.40 11.23
C PRO A 86 15.71 4.77 10.41
N ALA A 87 15.36 4.01 9.38
CA ALA A 87 16.31 3.33 8.52
C ALA A 87 16.54 4.17 7.26
N GLU A 88 17.79 4.55 6.98
CA GLU A 88 18.17 5.37 5.83
C GLU A 88 18.64 4.48 4.67
N PHE A 89 18.15 4.77 3.46
CA PHE A 89 18.48 4.07 2.22
C PHE A 89 18.70 5.11 1.12
N GLY A 90 19.95 5.56 1.00
CA GLY A 90 20.31 6.64 0.08
C GLY A 90 19.45 7.89 0.30
N ALA A 91 18.66 8.27 -0.70
CA ALA A 91 17.78 9.44 -0.60
C ALA A 91 16.53 9.25 0.29
N PHE A 92 16.24 8.03 0.74
CA PHE A 92 15.00 7.69 1.44
C PHE A 92 15.23 7.35 2.91
N THR A 93 14.20 7.56 3.72
CA THR A 93 14.16 7.17 5.14
C THR A 93 12.86 6.45 5.44
N LEU A 94 12.94 5.26 6.04
CA LEU A 94 11.81 4.45 6.47
C LEU A 94 11.52 4.69 7.95
N PHE A 95 10.27 5.04 8.26
CA PHE A 95 9.75 5.23 9.61
C PHE A 95 8.70 4.17 9.92
N ARG A 96 9.07 3.15 10.71
CA ARG A 96 8.13 2.13 11.16
C ARG A 96 7.20 2.70 12.22
N ARG A 97 5.89 2.76 11.95
CA ARG A 97 4.92 3.35 12.90
C ARG A 97 4.49 2.30 13.93
N ARG A 98 4.47 2.69 15.22
CA ARG A 98 3.95 1.86 16.32
C ARG A 98 2.45 1.56 16.18
N ALA A 99 1.70 2.51 15.63
CA ALA A 99 0.26 2.38 15.41
C ALA A 99 -0.03 2.09 13.93
N GLY A 100 -0.79 1.04 13.67
CA GLY A 100 -1.27 0.70 12.32
C GLY A 100 -0.35 -0.20 11.49
N GLY A 101 0.83 -0.60 11.97
CA GLY A 101 1.69 -1.59 11.31
C GLY A 101 2.38 -1.12 10.01
N ARG A 102 2.02 0.06 9.49
CA ARG A 102 2.58 0.64 8.26
C ARG A 102 3.96 1.24 8.48
N THR A 103 4.72 1.31 7.39
CA THR A 103 6.02 2.00 7.36
C THR A 103 5.96 3.17 6.39
N ALA A 104 6.20 4.38 6.88
CA ALA A 104 6.24 5.57 6.02
C ALA A 104 7.61 5.67 5.35
N VAL A 105 7.61 5.96 4.05
CA VAL A 105 8.80 6.22 3.25
C VAL A 105 8.88 7.71 3.00
N ALA A 106 9.94 8.35 3.49
CA ALA A 106 10.17 9.77 3.30
C ALA A 106 11.39 10.03 2.41
N ARG A 107 11.33 11.12 1.65
CA ARG A 107 12.47 11.69 0.92
C ARG A 107 12.58 13.15 1.29
N SER A 108 13.76 13.59 1.73
CA SER A 108 14.01 14.98 2.14
C SER A 108 12.97 15.53 3.14
N GLY A 109 12.52 14.68 4.08
CA GLY A 109 11.53 15.04 5.11
C GLY A 109 10.07 15.02 4.66
N VAL A 110 9.77 14.67 3.41
CA VAL A 110 8.40 14.54 2.87
C VAL A 110 8.05 13.07 2.73
N VAL A 111 6.90 12.64 3.27
CA VAL A 111 6.39 11.27 3.05
C VAL A 111 5.93 11.13 1.61
N VAL A 112 6.63 10.29 0.84
CA VAL A 112 6.35 10.06 -0.58
C VAL A 112 5.48 8.82 -0.80
N ALA A 113 5.55 7.84 0.11
CA ALA A 113 4.78 6.61 0.06
C ALA A 113 4.65 5.96 1.44
N GLU A 114 3.76 4.98 1.57
CA GLU A 114 3.72 4.07 2.73
C GLU A 114 3.75 2.60 2.26
N LEU A 115 4.44 1.75 3.02
CA LEU A 115 4.38 0.31 2.90
C LEU A 115 3.18 -0.20 3.69
N LEU A 116 2.26 -0.86 3.00
CA LEU A 116 1.05 -1.47 3.52
C LEU A 116 1.11 -3.00 3.39
N ASP A 117 0.34 -3.67 4.25
CA ASP A 117 -0.01 -5.06 4.04
C ASP A 117 -0.84 -5.22 2.74
N PRO A 118 -0.61 -6.27 1.92
CA PRO A 118 -1.33 -6.44 0.66
C PRO A 118 -2.86 -6.54 0.81
N ASP A 119 -3.35 -7.18 1.87
CA ASP A 119 -4.79 -7.27 2.12
C ASP A 119 -5.36 -5.93 2.57
N GLU A 120 -4.61 -5.16 3.35
CA GLU A 120 -4.98 -3.78 3.69
C GLU A 120 -5.07 -2.88 2.44
N ALA A 121 -4.03 -2.90 1.59
CA ALA A 121 -4.00 -2.11 0.36
C ALA A 121 -5.17 -2.45 -0.56
N ARG A 122 -5.45 -3.76 -0.74
CA ARG A 122 -6.60 -4.23 -1.53
C ARG A 122 -7.93 -3.74 -0.95
N ARG A 123 -8.17 -3.89 0.36
CA ARG A 123 -9.41 -3.43 1.01
C ARG A 123 -9.64 -1.92 0.84
N LEU A 124 -8.58 -1.12 0.97
CA LEU A 124 -8.66 0.33 0.80
C LEU A 124 -8.95 0.70 -0.66
N GLN A 125 -8.27 0.06 -1.61
CA GLN A 125 -8.48 0.29 -3.03
C GLN A 125 -9.89 -0.09 -3.48
N GLU A 126 -10.37 -1.26 -3.07
CA GLU A 126 -11.72 -1.75 -3.38
C GLU A 126 -12.79 -0.86 -2.73
N GLY A 127 -12.66 -0.56 -1.43
CA GLY A 127 -13.60 0.33 -0.75
C GLY A 127 -13.66 1.73 -1.35
N ALA A 128 -12.51 2.29 -1.74
CA ALA A 128 -12.45 3.58 -2.40
C ALA A 128 -13.12 3.55 -3.78
N ARG A 129 -12.96 2.47 -4.53
CA ARG A 129 -13.63 2.26 -5.83
C ARG A 129 -15.14 2.17 -5.65
N ASP A 130 -15.61 1.35 -4.74
CA ASP A 130 -17.04 1.09 -4.53
C ASP A 130 -17.79 2.33 -4.04
N VAL A 131 -17.22 3.06 -3.08
CA VAL A 131 -17.82 4.30 -2.58
C VAL A 131 -17.84 5.37 -3.68
N ARG A 132 -16.75 5.54 -4.43
CA ARG A 132 -16.71 6.51 -5.55
C ARG A 132 -17.77 6.19 -6.60
N GLN A 133 -18.02 4.91 -6.90
CA GLN A 133 -19.12 4.51 -7.80
C GLN A 133 -20.51 4.82 -7.22
N GLY A 134 -20.68 4.78 -5.90
CA GLY A 134 -21.90 5.20 -5.20
C GLY A 134 -22.19 6.70 -5.27
N PHE A 135 -21.15 7.55 -5.41
CA PHE A 135 -21.27 9.01 -5.55
C PHE A 135 -21.32 9.50 -7.01
N MET A 136 -21.21 8.61 -8.00
CA MET A 136 -21.43 8.98 -9.40
C MET A 136 -22.91 9.24 -9.66
N ASP A 137 -23.21 10.26 -10.47
CA ASP A 137 -24.56 10.48 -10.99
C ASP A 137 -25.03 9.19 -11.68
N PRO A 138 -26.29 8.70 -11.50
CA PRO A 138 -26.73 7.42 -12.04
C PRO A 138 -26.45 7.23 -13.53
N LYS A 139 -26.45 8.32 -14.30
CA LYS A 139 -26.12 8.32 -15.73
C LYS A 139 -24.64 8.06 -16.01
N GLN A 140 -23.75 8.55 -15.15
CA GLN A 140 -22.31 8.30 -15.23
C GLN A 140 -21.97 6.89 -14.77
N LYS A 141 -22.64 6.38 -13.72
CA LYS A 141 -22.50 4.99 -13.27
C LYS A 141 -22.85 3.99 -14.37
N ALA A 142 -24.01 4.17 -15.02
CA ALA A 142 -24.44 3.33 -16.13
C ALA A 142 -23.45 3.36 -17.31
N ALA A 143 -22.94 4.54 -17.66
CA ALA A 143 -21.95 4.67 -18.73
C ALA A 143 -20.61 3.99 -18.39
N PHE A 144 -20.20 4.00 -17.12
CA PHE A 144 -18.99 3.33 -16.65
C PHE A 144 -19.16 1.80 -16.62
N GLU A 145 -20.31 1.30 -16.18
CA GLU A 145 -20.64 -0.14 -16.23
C GLU A 145 -20.69 -0.66 -17.67
N GLU A 146 -21.28 0.11 -18.60
CA GLU A 146 -21.32 -0.24 -20.02
C GLU A 146 -19.92 -0.21 -20.67
N PHE A 147 -19.05 0.69 -20.22
CA PHE A 147 -17.65 0.73 -20.65
C PHE A 147 -16.85 -0.49 -20.14
N LEU A 148 -17.02 -0.86 -18.86
CA LEU A 148 -16.38 -2.04 -18.29
C LEU A 148 -16.88 -3.34 -18.95
N ALA A 149 -18.17 -3.45 -19.25
CA ALA A 149 -18.75 -4.60 -19.93
C ALA A 149 -18.16 -4.81 -21.35
N ARG A 150 -17.83 -3.71 -22.05
CA ARG A 150 -17.17 -3.76 -23.37
C ARG A 150 -15.69 -4.16 -23.29
N GLN A 151 -15.00 -3.85 -22.19
CA GLN A 151 -13.62 -4.29 -21.98
C GLN A 151 -13.55 -5.78 -21.65
N ALA A 152 -14.45 -6.31 -20.83
CA ALA A 152 -14.52 -7.74 -20.53
C ALA A 152 -14.77 -8.61 -21.79
N SER A 153 -15.50 -8.09 -22.79
CA SER A 153 -15.72 -8.79 -24.06
C SER A 153 -14.51 -8.80 -25.01
N LEU A 154 -13.47 -7.99 -24.74
CA LEU A 154 -12.24 -7.95 -25.53
C LEU A 154 -11.18 -8.94 -25.01
N ASP A 155 -11.27 -9.39 -23.76
CA ASP A 155 -10.37 -10.38 -23.15
C ASP A 155 -10.79 -11.86 -23.43
N GLU A 156 -11.91 -12.09 -24.14
CA GLU A 156 -12.42 -13.42 -24.51
C GLU A 156 -12.25 -13.80 -26.00
N GLN A 157 -11.37 -13.11 -26.76
CA GLN A 157 -11.00 -13.47 -28.14
C GLN A 157 -9.53 -13.88 -28.25
#